data_AF-A0A293MT92-F1
#
_entry.id   AF-A0A293MT92-F1
#
_cell.length_a   1.000
_cell.length_b   1.000
_cell.length_c   1.000
_cell.angle_alpha   90.00
_cell.angle_beta   90.00
_cell.angle_gamma   90.00
#
_symmetry.space_group_name_H-M   'P 1'
#
loop_
_entity.id
_entity.type
_entity.pdbx_description
1 polymer ?
#
loop_
_entity_poly.entity_id
_entity_poly.type
_entity_poly.pdbx_seq_one_letter_code
_entity_poly.pdbx_strand_id
1 'polypeptide(L)'
;METDTYPEGQDFKTMPFDMPALLSLKEIGTPSADELFTYFQAQIADWAFHNLHHAFYNPGKKKDSSTFDVLIRFSSCHQENVPGVEKFLCKYLSSWNGDLHSSAVFALVSRFSMSSAAKCFECVLDPVHKIFMFGSLQKQCEILECLTELCKHWITLTVAKLDGGSARASITGGFDDEVDPETAVQALLSYIDSCVSLVPTFHGIPTPDILLVVLNFYMMLLDTYEETKYFVCEIPQRGVVEACFYSSSLVCLDRLCNFLLRCRQAVLEVKELAETEFVGDFNHCITWVASCLGDHDWEDSGDIPNFTHPVHPQSLAVIGPRNEASSLWRHPALHLPLQRFCSESEVTPDMLKRDQDLLHKYLEYLSDLCPSLVQLARNSVLH
;
A
#
# COMPACT_ATOMS: atom_id res chain seq x y z
N MET A 1 -7.39 5.85 -45.56
CA MET A 1 -6.25 6.76 -45.80
C MET A 1 -6.84 8.15 -45.97
N GLU A 2 -7.13 8.81 -44.86
CA GLU A 2 -7.35 10.25 -44.80
C GLU A 2 -6.38 10.72 -43.72
N THR A 3 -5.35 11.42 -44.15
CA THR A 3 -4.30 11.99 -43.31
C THR A 3 -4.72 13.40 -42.95
N ASP A 4 -5.27 13.58 -41.75
CA ASP A 4 -5.43 14.91 -41.17
C ASP A 4 -4.03 15.46 -40.80
N THR A 5 -3.55 16.35 -41.66
CA THR A 5 -2.38 17.19 -41.39
C THR A 5 -2.76 18.26 -40.37
N TYR A 6 -2.28 18.10 -39.14
CA TYR A 6 -2.34 19.14 -38.11
C TYR A 6 -1.26 20.20 -38.33
N PRO A 7 -1.54 21.49 -38.04
CA PRO A 7 -0.61 22.57 -38.31
C PRO A 7 0.59 22.51 -37.36
N GLU A 8 1.78 22.39 -37.93
CA GLU A 8 3.05 22.57 -37.23
C GLU A 8 3.20 24.03 -36.80
N GLY A 9 3.43 24.25 -35.49
CA GLY A 9 3.96 25.52 -35.01
C GLY A 9 3.09 26.30 -34.03
N GLN A 10 2.73 25.70 -32.89
CA GLN A 10 2.48 26.47 -31.67
C GLN A 10 3.51 26.09 -30.60
N ASP A 11 4.12 27.09 -29.97
CA ASP A 11 5.07 26.90 -28.88
C ASP A 11 4.38 26.29 -27.65
N PHE A 12 4.45 24.96 -27.52
CA PHE A 12 3.88 24.17 -26.40
C PHE A 12 4.58 24.37 -25.03
N LYS A 13 5.17 25.53 -24.75
CA LYS A 13 5.94 25.79 -23.51
C LYS A 13 5.11 26.37 -22.36
N THR A 14 3.87 26.73 -22.61
CA THR A 14 3.00 27.37 -21.63
C THR A 14 1.70 26.59 -21.53
N MET A 15 1.22 26.41 -20.29
CA MET A 15 -0.19 26.09 -20.01
C MET A 15 -1.06 26.93 -20.97
N PRO A 16 -2.08 26.38 -21.65
CA PRO A 16 -2.79 27.11 -22.68
C PRO A 16 -3.73 28.09 -21.98
N PHE A 17 -3.22 29.25 -21.61
CA PHE A 17 -4.06 30.39 -21.33
C PHE A 17 -4.37 31.00 -22.69
N ASP A 18 -5.48 30.58 -23.32
CA ASP A 18 -6.00 31.29 -24.48
C ASP A 18 -6.67 32.60 -24.00
N MET A 19 -5.82 33.56 -23.63
CA MET A 19 -6.21 34.89 -23.17
C MET A 19 -7.15 35.62 -24.16
N PRO A 20 -6.98 35.50 -25.50
CA PRO A 20 -7.97 36.00 -26.47
C PRO A 20 -9.38 35.43 -26.28
N ALA A 21 -9.53 34.14 -25.98
CA ALA A 21 -10.84 33.54 -25.75
C ALA A 21 -11.51 34.05 -24.46
N LEU A 22 -10.74 34.20 -23.37
CA LEU A 22 -11.19 34.84 -22.13
C LEU A 22 -11.59 36.31 -22.31
N LEU A 23 -10.93 37.01 -23.23
CA LEU A 23 -11.24 38.39 -23.59
C LEU A 23 -12.50 38.48 -24.46
N SER A 24 -12.73 37.51 -25.36
CA SER A 24 -13.96 37.45 -26.18
C SER A 24 -15.22 37.11 -25.38
N LEU A 25 -15.10 36.30 -24.31
CA LEU A 25 -16.18 36.05 -23.35
C LEU A 25 -16.61 37.32 -22.61
N LYS A 26 -15.71 38.29 -22.46
CA LYS A 26 -15.98 39.60 -21.84
C LYS A 26 -16.82 40.52 -22.75
N GLU A 27 -16.86 40.27 -24.05
CA GLU A 27 -17.62 41.05 -25.04
C GLU A 27 -19.10 40.63 -25.16
N ILE A 28 -19.48 39.46 -24.61
CA ILE A 28 -20.84 38.89 -24.71
C ILE A 28 -21.68 39.17 -23.43
N GLY A 29 -21.14 39.94 -22.50
CA GLY A 29 -21.70 40.17 -21.15
C GLY A 29 -20.78 39.57 -20.11
N THR A 30 -20.71 40.11 -18.89
CA THR A 30 -19.81 39.61 -17.85
C THR A 30 -20.22 38.19 -17.46
N PRO A 31 -19.47 37.13 -17.87
CA PRO A 31 -19.77 35.78 -17.40
C PRO A 31 -19.61 35.73 -15.89
N SER A 32 -20.42 34.90 -15.23
CA SER A 32 -20.25 34.68 -13.79
C SER A 32 -18.85 34.08 -13.53
N ALA A 33 -18.31 34.27 -12.32
CA ALA A 33 -17.01 33.69 -11.96
C ALA A 33 -16.99 32.15 -12.16
N ASP A 34 -18.14 31.51 -11.98
CA ASP A 34 -18.32 30.07 -12.16
C ASP A 34 -18.21 29.65 -13.63
N GLU A 35 -18.81 30.40 -14.56
CA GLU A 35 -18.73 30.12 -16.01
C GLU A 35 -17.30 30.22 -16.54
N LEU A 36 -16.53 31.22 -16.08
CA LEU A 36 -15.11 31.35 -16.42
C LEU A 36 -14.28 30.20 -15.85
N PHE A 37 -14.61 29.76 -14.63
CA PHE A 37 -13.92 28.64 -13.99
C PHE A 37 -14.18 27.32 -14.72
N THR A 38 -15.44 27.03 -15.09
CA THR A 38 -15.79 25.84 -15.88
C THR A 38 -15.11 25.86 -17.26
N TYR A 39 -15.10 27.01 -17.94
CA TYR A 39 -14.42 27.15 -19.23
C TYR A 39 -12.92 26.88 -19.11
N PHE A 40 -12.29 27.42 -18.06
CA PHE A 40 -10.87 27.21 -17.79
C PHE A 40 -10.54 25.74 -17.48
N GLN A 41 -11.37 25.07 -16.69
CA GLN A 41 -11.26 23.63 -16.42
C GLN A 41 -11.35 22.81 -17.72
N ALA A 42 -12.29 23.15 -18.62
CA ALA A 42 -12.44 22.47 -19.89
C ALA A 42 -11.19 22.63 -20.80
N GLN A 43 -10.61 23.83 -20.87
CA GLN A 43 -9.39 24.06 -21.64
C GLN A 43 -8.19 23.26 -21.10
N ILE A 44 -8.03 23.23 -19.76
CA ILE A 44 -7.00 22.41 -19.12
C ILE A 44 -7.24 20.93 -19.40
N ALA A 45 -8.50 20.49 -19.32
CA ALA A 45 -8.87 19.10 -19.55
C ALA A 45 -8.51 18.63 -20.96
N ASP A 46 -8.89 19.42 -21.97
CA ASP A 46 -8.57 19.12 -23.35
C ASP A 46 -7.06 19.17 -23.59
N TRP A 47 -6.36 20.15 -23.04
CA TRP A 47 -4.91 20.22 -23.16
C TRP A 47 -4.21 19.00 -22.56
N ALA A 48 -4.55 18.64 -21.31
CA ALA A 48 -3.94 17.50 -20.64
C ALA A 48 -4.22 16.20 -21.43
N PHE A 49 -5.46 16.00 -21.87
CA PHE A 49 -5.84 14.83 -22.67
C PHE A 49 -5.05 14.73 -23.98
N HIS A 50 -4.96 15.81 -24.76
CA HIS A 50 -4.26 15.80 -26.04
C HIS A 50 -2.75 15.63 -25.88
N ASN A 51 -2.14 16.26 -24.87
CA ASN A 51 -0.70 16.13 -24.62
C ASN A 51 -0.34 14.73 -24.12
N LEU A 52 -1.15 14.14 -23.24
CA LEU A 52 -0.98 12.75 -22.81
C LEU A 52 -1.15 11.79 -23.97
N HIS A 53 -2.19 11.97 -24.79
CA HIS A 53 -2.41 11.15 -25.97
C HIS A 53 -1.21 11.22 -26.94
N HIS A 54 -0.69 12.42 -27.23
CA HIS A 54 0.48 12.54 -28.08
C HIS A 54 1.73 11.88 -27.45
N ALA A 55 1.99 12.11 -26.17
CA ALA A 55 3.18 11.60 -25.49
C ALA A 55 3.18 10.05 -25.39
N PHE A 56 2.03 9.43 -25.14
CA PHE A 56 1.92 7.99 -24.96
C PHE A 56 1.82 7.20 -26.27
N TYR A 57 1.18 7.75 -27.31
CA TYR A 57 1.03 7.06 -28.60
C TYR A 57 2.15 7.36 -29.60
N ASN A 58 2.97 8.41 -29.37
CA ASN A 58 4.13 8.74 -30.22
C ASN A 58 5.44 8.86 -29.41
N PRO A 59 5.92 7.78 -28.75
CA PRO A 59 7.11 7.82 -27.92
C PRO A 59 8.36 8.04 -28.76
N GLY A 60 8.98 9.22 -28.69
CA GLY A 60 10.21 9.46 -29.46
C GLY A 60 10.65 10.91 -29.60
N LYS A 61 9.85 11.88 -29.15
CA LYS A 61 10.27 13.29 -29.14
C LYS A 61 10.75 13.63 -27.73
N LYS A 62 11.95 14.22 -27.59
CA LYS A 62 12.54 14.67 -26.28
C LYS A 62 11.63 15.53 -25.38
N LYS A 63 10.45 15.92 -25.86
CA LYS A 63 9.41 16.69 -25.19
C LYS A 63 8.58 15.86 -24.19
N ASP A 64 8.52 14.53 -24.35
CA ASP A 64 7.55 13.69 -23.64
C ASP A 64 7.81 13.61 -22.13
N SER A 65 9.08 13.54 -21.70
CA SER A 65 9.46 13.55 -20.27
C SER A 65 9.03 14.84 -19.55
N SER A 66 9.08 15.99 -20.23
CA SER A 66 8.75 17.27 -19.61
C SER A 66 7.26 17.44 -19.32
N THR A 67 6.40 16.82 -20.12
CA THR A 67 4.94 16.84 -19.92
C THR A 67 4.55 16.00 -18.71
N PHE A 68 5.13 14.81 -18.55
CA PHE A 68 4.86 13.94 -17.40
C PHE A 68 5.29 14.59 -16.09
N ASP A 69 6.49 15.17 -16.04
CA ASP A 69 7.00 15.84 -14.84
C ASP A 69 6.08 17.01 -14.43
N VAL A 70 5.55 17.76 -15.40
CA VAL A 70 4.62 18.87 -15.13
C VAL A 70 3.30 18.35 -14.58
N LEU A 71 2.71 17.31 -15.19
CA LEU A 71 1.43 16.75 -14.74
C LEU A 71 1.56 16.09 -13.37
N ILE A 72 2.62 15.30 -13.13
CA ILE A 72 2.89 14.67 -11.84
C ILE A 72 3.12 15.72 -10.77
N ARG A 73 3.96 16.74 -11.04
CA ARG A 73 4.17 17.85 -10.09
C ARG A 73 2.87 18.60 -9.80
N PHE A 74 2.05 18.84 -10.81
CA PHE A 74 0.75 19.47 -10.61
C PHE A 74 -0.13 18.62 -9.70
N SER A 75 -0.25 17.32 -9.99
CA SER A 75 -1.05 16.38 -9.21
C SER A 75 -0.54 16.24 -7.77
N SER A 76 0.78 16.23 -7.57
CA SER A 76 1.39 16.23 -6.23
C SER A 76 1.09 17.52 -5.44
N CYS A 77 1.11 18.69 -6.09
CA CYS A 77 0.82 19.97 -5.44
C CYS A 77 -0.66 20.16 -5.09
N HIS A 78 -1.56 19.68 -5.96
CA HIS A 78 -3.01 19.89 -5.80
C HIS A 78 -3.71 18.73 -5.09
N GLN A 79 -2.99 17.62 -4.86
CA GLN A 79 -3.54 16.37 -4.31
C GLN A 79 -4.72 15.84 -5.14
N GLU A 80 -4.83 16.21 -6.40
CA GLU A 80 -5.83 15.72 -7.35
C GLU A 80 -5.21 15.73 -8.74
N ASN A 81 -5.68 14.85 -9.62
CA ASN A 81 -5.25 14.87 -11.01
C ASN A 81 -5.69 16.15 -11.75
N VAL A 82 -4.90 16.52 -12.75
CA VAL A 82 -5.31 17.55 -13.73
C VAL A 82 -6.59 17.08 -14.42
N PRO A 83 -7.58 17.97 -14.65
CA PRO A 83 -8.74 17.64 -15.47
C PRO A 83 -8.34 16.95 -16.77
N GLY A 84 -9.14 15.98 -17.25
CA GLY A 84 -8.85 15.23 -18.48
C GLY A 84 -7.82 14.09 -18.35
N VAL A 85 -7.01 14.05 -17.30
CA VAL A 85 -6.08 12.92 -17.04
C VAL A 85 -6.85 11.61 -16.84
N GLU A 86 -7.92 11.63 -16.04
CA GLU A 86 -8.73 10.43 -15.76
C GLU A 86 -9.37 9.88 -17.03
N LYS A 87 -9.93 10.77 -17.86
CA LYS A 87 -10.50 10.39 -19.17
C LYS A 87 -9.44 9.77 -20.09
N PHE A 88 -8.20 10.27 -20.04
CA PHE A 88 -7.08 9.65 -20.74
C PHE A 88 -6.76 8.28 -20.18
N LEU A 89 -6.60 8.15 -18.85
CA LEU A 89 -6.28 6.89 -18.18
C LEU A 89 -7.31 5.81 -18.50
N CYS A 90 -8.61 6.11 -18.38
CA CYS A 90 -9.66 5.14 -18.69
C CYS A 90 -9.58 4.60 -20.13
N LYS A 91 -9.17 5.42 -21.09
CA LYS A 91 -8.97 4.99 -22.47
C LYS A 91 -7.67 4.23 -22.65
N TYR A 92 -6.57 4.76 -22.14
CA TYR A 92 -5.24 4.22 -22.34
C TYR A 92 -5.05 2.85 -21.68
N LEU A 93 -5.47 2.71 -20.42
CA LEU A 93 -5.31 1.49 -19.62
C LEU A 93 -6.00 0.27 -20.25
N SER A 94 -7.10 0.47 -20.97
CA SER A 94 -7.80 -0.61 -21.67
C SER A 94 -6.94 -1.37 -22.70
N SER A 95 -5.90 -0.71 -23.24
CA SER A 95 -4.98 -1.26 -24.23
C SER A 95 -3.53 -1.37 -23.73
N TRP A 96 -3.27 -0.92 -22.51
CA TRP A 96 -1.93 -0.85 -21.95
C TRP A 96 -1.48 -2.22 -21.43
N ASN A 97 -0.25 -2.61 -21.74
CA ASN A 97 0.32 -3.89 -21.37
C ASN A 97 1.13 -3.86 -20.05
N GLY A 98 1.26 -2.70 -19.40
CA GLY A 98 1.98 -2.56 -18.13
C GLY A 98 3.44 -2.12 -18.23
N ASP A 99 4.01 -2.04 -19.43
CA ASP A 99 5.45 -1.78 -19.61
C ASP A 99 5.75 -0.32 -19.97
N LEU A 100 5.15 0.18 -21.04
CA LEU A 100 5.48 1.50 -21.57
C LEU A 100 5.02 2.60 -20.59
N HIS A 101 5.96 3.45 -20.17
CA HIS A 101 5.76 4.56 -19.23
C HIS A 101 5.17 4.14 -17.86
N SER A 102 5.41 2.90 -17.39
CA SER A 102 4.80 2.36 -16.17
C SER A 102 4.85 3.27 -14.95
N SER A 103 6.01 3.83 -14.64
CA SER A 103 6.18 4.74 -13.50
C SER A 103 5.28 5.98 -13.61
N ALA A 104 5.18 6.59 -14.80
CA ALA A 104 4.32 7.75 -15.01
C ALA A 104 2.83 7.39 -14.97
N VAL A 105 2.45 6.23 -15.52
CA VAL A 105 1.07 5.74 -15.46
C VAL A 105 0.66 5.50 -14.01
N PHE A 106 1.47 4.78 -13.23
CA PHE A 106 1.17 4.50 -11.83
C PHE A 106 1.11 5.77 -10.98
N ALA A 107 2.01 6.75 -11.21
CA ALA A 107 1.94 8.04 -10.52
C ALA A 107 0.66 8.84 -10.82
N LEU A 108 0.10 8.72 -12.03
CA LEU A 108 -1.18 9.34 -12.38
C LEU A 108 -2.36 8.54 -11.81
N VAL A 109 -2.29 7.21 -11.83
CA VAL A 109 -3.31 6.33 -11.25
C VAL A 109 -3.43 6.53 -9.75
N SER A 110 -2.31 6.73 -9.03
CA SER A 110 -2.32 6.94 -7.58
C SER A 110 -2.98 8.25 -7.13
N ARG A 111 -3.40 9.10 -8.08
CA ARG A 111 -4.06 10.39 -7.87
C ARG A 111 -5.46 10.44 -8.48
N PHE A 112 -6.02 9.28 -8.82
CA PHE A 112 -7.36 9.16 -9.40
C PHE A 112 -8.42 9.58 -8.38
N SER A 113 -9.36 10.41 -8.81
CA SER A 113 -10.36 11.01 -7.92
C SER A 113 -11.37 9.99 -7.40
N MET A 114 -11.71 10.14 -6.13
CA MET A 114 -12.72 9.34 -5.45
C MET A 114 -14.15 9.60 -5.96
N SER A 115 -14.45 10.77 -6.53
CA SER A 115 -15.78 11.08 -7.11
C SER A 115 -16.15 10.21 -8.32
N SER A 116 -15.21 9.38 -8.76
CA SER A 116 -15.38 8.47 -9.88
C SER A 116 -15.06 7.03 -9.49
N ALA A 117 -15.25 6.67 -8.21
CA ALA A 117 -14.91 5.35 -7.67
C ALA A 117 -15.39 4.21 -8.58
N ALA A 118 -16.66 4.18 -8.99
CA ALA A 118 -17.19 3.14 -9.88
C ALA A 118 -16.38 3.00 -11.19
N LYS A 119 -15.98 4.13 -11.78
CA LYS A 119 -15.14 4.17 -12.99
C LYS A 119 -13.68 3.85 -12.71
N CYS A 120 -13.17 4.18 -11.53
CA CYS A 120 -11.87 3.72 -11.09
C CYS A 120 -11.85 2.18 -11.11
N PHE A 121 -12.85 1.53 -10.52
CA PHE A 121 -12.95 0.07 -10.54
C PHE A 121 -13.00 -0.49 -11.97
N GLU A 122 -13.90 0.00 -12.81
CA GLU A 122 -14.10 -0.52 -14.18
C GLU A 122 -12.95 -0.19 -15.14
N CYS A 123 -12.47 1.05 -15.14
CA CYS A 123 -11.55 1.55 -16.17
C CYS A 123 -10.08 1.53 -15.75
N VAL A 124 -9.79 1.44 -14.44
CA VAL A 124 -8.44 1.48 -13.90
C VAL A 124 -8.07 0.18 -13.21
N LEU A 125 -8.84 -0.24 -12.20
CA LEU A 125 -8.50 -1.40 -11.38
C LEU A 125 -8.67 -2.72 -12.15
N ASP A 126 -9.64 -2.84 -13.05
CA ASP A 126 -9.78 -4.03 -13.90
C ASP A 126 -8.57 -4.24 -14.84
N PRO A 127 -8.10 -3.23 -15.62
CA PRO A 127 -6.86 -3.37 -16.38
C PRO A 127 -5.63 -3.62 -15.50
N VAL A 128 -5.50 -2.89 -14.38
CA VAL A 128 -4.38 -3.06 -13.44
C VAL A 128 -4.38 -4.47 -12.85
N HIS A 129 -5.55 -5.03 -12.53
CA HIS A 129 -5.70 -6.39 -12.03
C HIS A 129 -5.18 -7.41 -13.06
N LYS A 130 -5.52 -7.26 -14.34
CA LYS A 130 -4.99 -8.15 -15.40
C LYS A 130 -3.47 -8.11 -15.45
N ILE A 131 -2.88 -6.92 -15.36
CA ILE A 131 -1.42 -6.76 -15.32
C ILE A 131 -0.84 -7.41 -14.05
N PHE A 132 -1.51 -7.29 -12.90
CA PHE A 132 -1.11 -7.95 -11.66
C PHE A 132 -1.11 -9.48 -11.79
N MET A 133 -2.16 -10.05 -12.39
CA MET A 133 -2.34 -11.49 -12.56
C MET A 133 -1.29 -12.12 -13.49
N PHE A 134 -0.91 -11.43 -14.56
CA PHE A 134 -0.01 -11.96 -15.60
C PHE A 134 1.39 -11.34 -15.61
N GLY A 135 1.64 -10.37 -14.73
CA GLY A 135 2.89 -9.63 -14.66
C GLY A 135 4.01 -10.37 -13.92
N SER A 136 5.21 -9.79 -13.97
CA SER A 136 6.33 -10.24 -13.15
C SER A 136 6.13 -9.87 -11.68
N LEU A 137 6.89 -10.50 -10.78
CA LEU A 137 6.95 -10.12 -9.36
C LEU A 137 7.20 -8.61 -9.18
N GLN A 138 8.14 -8.04 -9.94
CA GLN A 138 8.42 -6.61 -9.91
C GLN A 138 7.17 -5.79 -10.27
N LYS A 139 6.42 -6.21 -11.30
CA LYS A 139 5.20 -5.51 -11.71
C LYS A 139 4.12 -5.59 -10.63
N GLN A 140 4.00 -6.73 -9.96
CA GLN A 140 3.08 -6.90 -8.84
C GLN A 140 3.45 -5.97 -7.67
N CYS A 141 4.73 -5.84 -7.35
CA CYS A 141 5.21 -4.86 -6.36
C CYS A 141 4.86 -3.43 -6.78
N GLU A 142 5.18 -3.01 -8.01
CA GLU A 142 4.87 -1.67 -8.52
C GLU A 142 3.36 -1.36 -8.46
N ILE A 143 2.52 -2.36 -8.73
CA ILE A 143 1.05 -2.22 -8.64
C ILE A 143 0.61 -2.07 -7.19
N LEU A 144 1.10 -2.89 -6.26
CA LEU A 144 0.75 -2.78 -4.84
C LEU A 144 1.20 -1.44 -4.25
N GLU A 145 2.37 -0.93 -4.64
CA GLU A 145 2.83 0.42 -4.27
C GLU A 145 1.91 1.51 -4.83
N CYS A 146 1.51 1.39 -6.11
CA CYS A 146 0.55 2.30 -6.73
C CYS A 146 -0.80 2.31 -5.99
N LEU A 147 -1.31 1.14 -5.61
CA LEU A 147 -2.57 0.99 -4.87
C LEU A 147 -2.46 1.52 -3.45
N THR A 148 -1.30 1.36 -2.81
CA THR A 148 -1.00 1.94 -1.48
C THR A 148 -1.12 3.46 -1.54
N GLU A 149 -0.49 4.10 -2.52
CA GLU A 149 -0.56 5.55 -2.69
C GLU A 149 -1.98 6.04 -3.05
N LEU A 150 -2.71 5.27 -3.87
CA LEU A 150 -4.13 5.56 -4.18
C LEU A 150 -5.00 5.50 -2.91
N CYS A 151 -4.82 4.46 -2.10
CA CYS A 151 -5.56 4.28 -0.85
C CYS A 151 -5.27 5.41 0.13
N LYS A 152 -3.99 5.76 0.33
CA LYS A 152 -3.59 6.91 1.14
C LYS A 152 -4.26 8.19 0.68
N HIS A 153 -4.27 8.41 -0.63
CA HIS A 153 -4.88 9.58 -1.24
C HIS A 153 -6.39 9.63 -0.96
N TRP A 154 -7.12 8.52 -1.14
CA TRP A 154 -8.56 8.46 -0.85
C TRP A 154 -8.89 8.66 0.62
N ILE A 155 -8.13 8.05 1.54
CA ILE A 155 -8.30 8.28 2.98
C ILE A 155 -8.12 9.76 3.31
N THR A 156 -7.08 10.40 2.76
CA THR A 156 -6.83 11.83 2.97
C THR A 156 -8.00 12.71 2.50
N LEU A 157 -8.60 12.37 1.35
CA LEU A 157 -9.79 13.07 0.85
C LEU A 157 -11.02 12.84 1.72
N THR A 158 -11.22 11.62 2.22
CA THR A 158 -12.31 11.29 3.15
C THR A 158 -12.21 12.10 4.43
N VAL A 159 -11.02 12.15 5.04
CA VAL A 159 -10.79 12.94 6.27
C VAL A 159 -11.05 14.43 6.02
N ALA A 160 -10.54 14.98 4.91
CA ALA A 160 -10.77 16.39 4.56
C ALA A 160 -12.26 16.73 4.38
N LYS A 161 -13.07 15.77 3.89
CA LYS A 161 -14.53 15.90 3.79
C LYS A 161 -15.20 15.85 5.16
N LEU A 162 -14.79 14.93 6.04
CA LEU A 162 -15.36 14.76 7.38
C LEU A 162 -15.10 15.99 8.28
N ASP A 163 -13.93 16.62 8.16
CA ASP A 163 -13.55 17.81 8.94
C ASP A 163 -14.32 19.10 8.54
N GLY A 164 -15.33 19.00 7.68
CA GLY A 164 -16.08 20.15 7.18
C GLY A 164 -15.24 21.06 6.28
N GLY A 165 -14.05 20.59 5.86
CA GLY A 165 -13.40 21.15 4.70
C GLY A 165 -14.38 21.08 3.55
N SER A 166 -14.66 22.22 2.90
CA SER A 166 -15.22 22.17 1.56
C SER A 166 -14.28 21.24 0.81
N ALA A 167 -14.75 20.03 0.46
CA ALA A 167 -14.15 19.26 -0.61
C ALA A 167 -13.99 20.30 -1.70
N ARG A 168 -12.75 20.75 -1.94
CA ARG A 168 -12.46 21.75 -2.97
C ARG A 168 -13.20 21.19 -4.16
N ALA A 169 -14.22 21.90 -4.65
CA ALA A 169 -15.12 21.39 -5.67
C ALA A 169 -14.24 20.71 -6.70
N SER A 170 -14.30 19.38 -6.75
CA SER A 170 -13.21 18.57 -7.28
C SER A 170 -12.87 19.12 -8.65
N ILE A 171 -11.62 19.51 -8.86
CA ILE A 171 -11.28 20.26 -10.08
C ILE A 171 -11.48 19.34 -11.30
N THR A 172 -11.48 18.02 -11.05
CA THR A 172 -11.88 16.97 -11.98
C THR A 172 -13.40 17.03 -12.23
N GLY A 173 -13.83 17.91 -13.13
CA GLY A 173 -15.19 17.94 -13.69
C GLY A 173 -15.52 16.72 -14.57
N GLY A 174 -15.32 15.51 -14.04
CA GLY A 174 -15.37 14.27 -14.80
C GLY A 174 -16.65 13.48 -14.63
N PHE A 175 -17.09 13.25 -13.38
CA PHE A 175 -18.05 12.19 -13.08
C PHE A 175 -18.90 12.53 -11.83
N ASP A 176 -20.22 12.53 -12.00
CA ASP A 176 -21.24 12.75 -10.95
C ASP A 176 -21.65 11.42 -10.27
N ASP A 177 -20.69 10.59 -9.87
CA ASP A 177 -21.01 9.44 -9.03
C ASP A 177 -20.88 9.88 -7.56
N GLU A 178 -22.01 10.23 -6.94
CA GLU A 178 -22.10 10.55 -5.51
C GLU A 178 -21.98 9.25 -4.70
N VAL A 179 -20.75 8.71 -4.63
CA VAL A 179 -20.42 7.58 -3.77
C VAL A 179 -19.97 8.11 -2.41
N ASP A 180 -20.49 7.50 -1.36
CA ASP A 180 -20.04 7.72 0.00
C ASP A 180 -18.52 7.46 0.12
N PRO A 181 -17.72 8.44 0.58
CA PRO A 181 -16.26 8.33 0.68
C PRO A 181 -15.78 7.09 1.46
N GLU A 182 -16.46 6.75 2.55
CA GLU A 182 -16.08 5.61 3.40
C GLU A 182 -16.31 4.30 2.63
N THR A 183 -17.45 4.18 1.96
CA THR A 183 -17.78 3.04 1.10
C THR A 183 -16.75 2.85 -0.02
N ALA A 184 -16.29 3.95 -0.64
CA ALA A 184 -15.27 3.90 -1.69
C ALA A 184 -13.91 3.41 -1.15
N VAL A 185 -13.48 3.92 0.01
CA VAL A 185 -12.25 3.48 0.69
C VAL A 185 -12.35 2.00 1.05
N GLN A 186 -13.46 1.55 1.64
CA GLN A 186 -13.62 0.15 2.04
C GLN A 186 -13.61 -0.81 0.84
N ALA A 187 -14.22 -0.41 -0.27
CA ALA A 187 -14.17 -1.18 -1.52
C ALA A 187 -12.72 -1.31 -2.04
N LEU A 188 -11.92 -0.24 -1.94
CA LEU A 188 -10.53 -0.26 -2.37
C LEU A 188 -9.67 -1.13 -1.46
N LEU A 189 -9.86 -1.07 -0.14
CA LEU A 189 -9.19 -1.97 0.81
C LEU A 189 -9.48 -3.42 0.50
N SER A 190 -10.76 -3.78 0.33
CA SER A 190 -11.17 -5.13 -0.03
C SER A 190 -10.54 -5.63 -1.34
N TYR A 191 -10.40 -4.73 -2.33
CA TYR A 191 -9.70 -5.05 -3.58
C TYR A 191 -8.18 -5.28 -3.37
N ILE A 192 -7.52 -4.44 -2.58
CA ILE A 192 -6.10 -4.61 -2.25
C ILE A 192 -5.90 -5.94 -1.51
N ASP A 193 -6.74 -6.23 -0.53
CA ASP A 193 -6.74 -7.48 0.23
C ASP A 193 -6.92 -8.71 -0.67
N SER A 194 -7.79 -8.62 -1.67
CA SER A 194 -7.93 -9.66 -2.71
C SER A 194 -6.62 -9.86 -3.49
N CYS A 195 -5.95 -8.77 -3.90
CA CYS A 195 -4.66 -8.86 -4.59
C CYS A 195 -3.57 -9.49 -3.70
N VAL A 196 -3.53 -9.09 -2.43
CA VAL A 196 -2.59 -9.63 -1.43
C VAL A 196 -2.82 -11.12 -1.20
N SER A 197 -4.08 -11.57 -1.14
CA SER A 197 -4.44 -12.98 -0.97
C SER A 197 -3.94 -13.88 -2.12
N LEU A 198 -3.76 -13.32 -3.31
CA LEU A 198 -3.28 -14.03 -4.49
C LEU A 198 -1.76 -14.18 -4.53
N VAL A 199 -1.01 -13.37 -3.76
CA VAL A 199 0.47 -13.40 -3.74
C VAL A 199 1.02 -14.80 -3.41
N PRO A 200 0.57 -15.49 -2.33
CA PRO A 200 1.01 -16.85 -2.05
C PRO A 200 0.61 -17.85 -3.14
N THR A 201 -0.52 -17.62 -3.82
CA THR A 201 -1.01 -18.51 -4.89
C THR A 201 -0.08 -18.48 -6.11
N PHE A 202 0.49 -17.31 -6.45
CA PHE A 202 1.40 -17.19 -7.59
C PHE A 202 2.83 -17.65 -7.29
N HIS A 203 3.32 -17.38 -6.09
CA HIS A 203 4.74 -17.59 -5.77
C HIS A 203 5.00 -18.83 -4.90
N GLY A 204 3.94 -19.47 -4.39
CA GLY A 204 4.05 -20.54 -3.40
C GLY A 204 4.53 -19.99 -2.06
N ILE A 205 5.86 -19.84 -1.91
CA ILE A 205 6.47 -19.13 -0.79
C ILE A 205 6.77 -17.69 -1.26
N PRO A 206 6.05 -16.68 -0.76
CA PRO A 206 6.28 -15.30 -1.16
C PRO A 206 7.72 -14.86 -0.86
N THR A 207 8.35 -14.20 -1.82
CA THR A 207 9.68 -13.61 -1.62
C THR A 207 9.62 -12.44 -0.62
N PRO A 208 10.71 -12.14 0.12
CA PRO A 208 10.77 -10.99 1.01
C PRO A 208 10.35 -9.66 0.37
N ASP A 209 10.67 -9.44 -0.90
CA ASP A 209 10.41 -8.17 -1.59
C ASP A 209 8.92 -7.82 -1.62
N ILE A 210 8.06 -8.74 -2.08
CA ILE A 210 6.61 -8.51 -2.12
C ILE A 210 6.00 -8.48 -0.71
N LEU A 211 6.52 -9.28 0.22
CA LEU A 211 6.07 -9.24 1.63
C LEU A 211 6.34 -7.88 2.26
N LEU A 212 7.49 -7.27 1.98
CA LEU A 212 7.80 -5.92 2.46
C LEU A 212 6.88 -4.86 1.86
N VAL A 213 6.54 -4.97 0.57
CA VAL A 213 5.56 -4.07 -0.07
C VAL A 213 4.19 -4.20 0.60
N VAL A 214 3.74 -5.42 0.85
CA VAL A 214 2.48 -5.68 1.58
C VAL A 214 2.53 -5.13 3.01
N LEU A 215 3.62 -5.36 3.74
CA LEU A 215 3.78 -4.78 5.09
C LEU A 215 3.80 -3.24 5.05
N ASN A 216 4.44 -2.64 4.04
CA ASN A 216 4.45 -1.18 3.88
C ASN A 216 3.06 -0.60 3.65
N PHE A 217 2.16 -1.33 2.97
CA PHE A 217 0.75 -0.94 2.86
C PHE A 217 0.07 -0.86 4.23
N TYR A 218 0.17 -1.90 5.06
CA TYR A 218 -0.43 -1.89 6.40
C TYR A 218 0.23 -0.86 7.33
N MET A 219 1.54 -0.64 7.20
CA MET A 219 2.24 0.43 7.90
C MET A 219 1.74 1.81 7.48
N MET A 220 1.48 2.03 6.18
CA MET A 220 0.89 3.27 5.68
C MET A 220 -0.49 3.53 6.29
N LEU A 221 -1.33 2.51 6.48
CA LEU A 221 -2.62 2.66 7.17
C LEU A 221 -2.44 3.16 8.62
N LEU A 222 -1.45 2.62 9.34
CA LEU A 222 -1.12 3.08 10.70
C LEU A 222 -0.55 4.50 10.71
N ASP A 223 0.35 4.83 9.79
CA ASP A 223 0.90 6.19 9.64
C ASP A 223 -0.24 7.18 9.37
N THR A 224 -1.18 6.82 8.49
CA THR A 224 -2.34 7.64 8.15
C THR A 224 -3.29 7.80 9.34
N TYR A 225 -3.50 6.75 10.13
CA TYR A 225 -4.25 6.84 11.39
C TYR A 225 -3.57 7.76 12.40
N GLU A 226 -2.24 7.70 12.54
CA GLU A 226 -1.51 8.58 13.46
C GLU A 226 -1.65 10.06 13.06
N GLU A 227 -1.60 10.34 11.76
CA GLU A 227 -1.73 11.68 11.18
C GLU A 227 -3.16 12.24 11.26
N THR A 228 -4.17 11.40 10.98
CA THR A 228 -5.56 11.86 10.76
C THR A 228 -6.54 11.49 11.87
N LYS A 229 -6.16 10.54 12.74
CA LYS A 229 -7.05 9.88 13.72
C LYS A 229 -8.26 9.18 13.12
N TYR A 230 -8.27 8.97 11.80
CA TYR A 230 -9.24 8.15 11.10
C TYR A 230 -8.75 6.70 11.07
N PHE A 231 -9.47 5.82 11.76
CA PHE A 231 -9.04 4.43 11.95
C PHE A 231 -9.54 3.55 10.81
N VAL A 232 -8.60 3.07 9.99
CA VAL A 232 -8.84 2.19 8.82
C VAL A 232 -7.90 0.98 8.87
N CYS A 233 -7.42 0.62 10.05
CA CYS A 233 -6.44 -0.45 10.16
C CYS A 233 -7.13 -1.81 10.03
N GLU A 234 -6.62 -2.63 9.12
CA GLU A 234 -6.96 -4.05 9.00
C GLU A 234 -5.74 -4.90 9.39
N ILE A 235 -5.99 -6.10 9.91
CA ILE A 235 -4.92 -7.06 10.21
C ILE A 235 -4.58 -7.76 8.90
N PRO A 236 -3.28 -7.89 8.54
CA PRO A 236 -2.90 -8.68 7.39
C PRO A 236 -3.50 -10.08 7.45
N GLN A 237 -3.97 -10.58 6.32
CA GLN A 237 -4.51 -11.92 6.24
C GLN A 237 -3.50 -12.94 6.78
N ARG A 238 -4.02 -13.99 7.42
CA ARG A 238 -3.18 -14.99 8.10
C ARG A 238 -2.06 -15.55 7.22
N GLY A 239 -2.33 -15.87 5.96
CA GLY A 239 -1.31 -16.37 5.04
C GLY A 239 -0.14 -15.39 4.83
N VAL A 240 -0.40 -14.08 4.90
CA VAL A 240 0.61 -13.03 4.85
C VAL A 240 1.39 -12.98 6.16
N VAL A 241 0.69 -12.98 7.30
CA VAL A 241 1.34 -12.99 8.62
C VAL A 241 2.29 -14.18 8.76
N GLU A 242 1.84 -15.37 8.39
CA GLU A 242 2.65 -16.58 8.39
C GLU A 242 3.83 -16.49 7.42
N ALA A 243 3.60 -16.02 6.19
CA ALA A 243 4.68 -15.85 5.21
C ALA A 243 5.75 -14.84 5.68
N CYS A 244 5.33 -13.73 6.31
CA CYS A 244 6.21 -12.74 6.90
C CYS A 244 6.97 -13.31 8.10
N PHE A 245 6.29 -14.04 8.98
CA PHE A 245 6.88 -14.65 10.16
C PHE A 245 7.93 -15.67 9.76
N TYR A 246 7.59 -16.67 8.95
CA TYR A 246 8.52 -17.72 8.52
C TYR A 246 9.52 -17.29 7.44
N SER A 247 9.52 -16.03 7.03
CA SER A 247 10.49 -15.48 6.09
C SER A 247 11.91 -15.65 6.62
N SER A 248 12.86 -15.91 5.72
CA SER A 248 14.29 -15.90 6.05
C SER A 248 14.87 -14.48 6.16
N SER A 249 14.05 -13.45 5.95
CA SER A 249 14.46 -12.05 6.02
C SER A 249 14.21 -11.48 7.42
N LEU A 250 15.29 -11.08 8.09
CA LEU A 250 15.22 -10.38 9.38
C LEU A 250 14.43 -9.08 9.28
N VAL A 251 14.52 -8.39 8.14
CA VAL A 251 13.79 -7.14 7.89
C VAL A 251 12.30 -7.38 7.80
N CYS A 252 11.84 -8.45 7.15
CA CYS A 252 10.42 -8.80 7.09
C CYS A 252 9.87 -9.10 8.48
N LEU A 253 10.60 -9.92 9.24
CA LEU A 253 10.20 -10.34 10.57
C LEU A 253 10.13 -9.15 11.54
N ASP A 254 11.17 -8.31 11.58
CA ASP A 254 11.19 -7.12 12.43
C ASP A 254 10.10 -6.11 12.02
N ARG A 255 9.85 -5.93 10.72
CA ARG A 255 8.78 -5.07 10.21
C ARG A 255 7.39 -5.59 10.62
N LEU A 256 7.15 -6.90 10.57
CA LEU A 256 5.92 -7.51 11.08
C LEU A 256 5.75 -7.25 12.58
N CYS A 257 6.81 -7.47 13.37
CA CYS A 257 6.77 -7.19 14.80
C CYS A 257 6.50 -5.70 15.09
N ASN A 258 7.10 -4.80 14.31
CA ASN A 258 6.87 -3.36 14.44
C ASN A 258 5.41 -2.99 14.15
N PHE A 259 4.84 -3.54 13.06
CA PHE A 259 3.43 -3.37 12.73
C PHE A 259 2.53 -3.80 13.91
N LEU A 260 2.75 -5.00 14.46
CA LEU A 260 1.95 -5.51 15.57
C LEU A 260 2.07 -4.64 16.83
N LEU A 261 3.26 -4.16 17.15
CA LEU A 261 3.47 -3.28 18.31
C LEU A 261 2.77 -1.92 18.13
N ARG A 262 2.84 -1.32 16.94
CA ARG A 262 2.15 -0.05 16.65
C ARG A 262 0.64 -0.23 16.59
N CYS A 263 0.16 -1.32 16.01
CA CYS A 263 -1.25 -1.67 16.00
C CYS A 263 -1.79 -1.86 17.43
N ARG A 264 -1.02 -2.51 18.32
CA ARG A 264 -1.37 -2.60 19.75
C ARG A 264 -1.55 -1.23 20.38
N GLN A 265 -0.63 -0.31 20.12
CA GLN A 265 -0.71 1.06 20.65
C GLN A 265 -1.96 1.79 20.14
N ALA A 266 -2.26 1.69 18.84
CA ALA A 266 -3.46 2.28 18.25
C ALA A 266 -4.75 1.72 18.88
N VAL A 267 -4.85 0.39 19.07
CA VAL A 267 -5.99 -0.25 19.73
C VAL A 267 -6.18 0.22 21.18
N LEU A 268 -5.09 0.42 21.92
CA LEU A 268 -5.16 0.91 23.31
C LEU A 268 -5.64 2.37 23.40
N GLU A 269 -5.37 3.17 22.37
CA GLU A 269 -5.83 4.56 22.27
C GLU A 269 -7.32 4.63 21.93
N VAL A 270 -7.79 3.78 21.01
CA VAL A 270 -9.18 3.78 20.54
C VAL A 270 -10.03 2.82 21.38
N LYS A 271 -10.50 3.30 22.53
CA LYS A 271 -11.35 2.53 23.45
C LYS A 271 -12.63 1.98 22.80
N GLU A 272 -13.14 2.65 21.77
CA GLU A 272 -14.34 2.26 21.03
C GLU A 272 -14.15 0.96 20.22
N LEU A 273 -12.90 0.59 19.90
CA LEU A 273 -12.60 -0.66 19.22
C LEU A 273 -12.55 -1.87 20.15
N ALA A 274 -12.52 -1.68 21.48
CA ALA A 274 -12.32 -2.75 22.45
C ALA A 274 -13.37 -3.87 22.39
N GLU A 275 -14.54 -3.63 21.80
CA GLU A 275 -15.63 -4.59 21.62
C GLU A 275 -15.76 -5.13 20.20
N THR A 276 -14.83 -4.79 19.30
CA THR A 276 -14.88 -5.18 17.88
C THR A 276 -14.23 -6.53 17.62
N GLU A 277 -14.73 -7.25 16.60
CA GLU A 277 -14.14 -8.49 16.07
C GLU A 277 -12.66 -8.33 15.72
N PHE A 278 -12.28 -7.15 15.23
CA PHE A 278 -10.90 -6.75 14.95
C PHE A 278 -9.96 -6.91 16.16
N VAL A 279 -10.35 -6.46 17.35
CA VAL A 279 -9.51 -6.60 18.56
C VAL A 279 -9.34 -8.05 18.94
N GLY A 280 -10.39 -8.85 18.75
CA GLY A 280 -10.33 -10.30 18.87
C GLY A 280 -9.24 -10.87 17.96
N ASP A 281 -9.38 -10.70 16.64
CA ASP A 281 -8.42 -11.23 15.66
C ASP A 281 -6.99 -10.69 15.88
N PHE A 282 -6.85 -9.43 16.29
CA PHE A 282 -5.56 -8.82 16.57
C PHE A 282 -4.87 -9.49 17.76
N ASN A 283 -5.62 -9.67 18.86
CA ASN A 283 -5.10 -10.34 20.06
C ASN A 283 -4.69 -11.78 19.75
N HIS A 284 -5.43 -12.49 18.89
CA HIS A 284 -5.04 -13.82 18.44
C HIS A 284 -3.74 -13.79 17.62
N CYS A 285 -3.63 -12.88 16.65
CA CYS A 285 -2.45 -12.73 15.81
C CYS A 285 -1.19 -12.42 16.63
N ILE A 286 -1.26 -11.41 17.52
CA ILE A 286 -0.11 -11.02 18.34
C ILE A 286 0.28 -12.12 19.34
N THR A 287 -0.71 -12.82 19.94
CA THR A 287 -0.44 -13.93 20.85
C THR A 287 0.21 -15.09 20.12
N TRP A 288 -0.26 -15.41 18.90
CA TRP A 288 0.34 -16.44 18.07
C TRP A 288 1.81 -16.12 17.74
N VAL A 289 2.10 -14.92 17.23
CA VAL A 289 3.49 -14.51 16.92
C VAL A 289 4.36 -14.55 18.18
N ALA A 290 3.86 -14.00 19.29
CA ALA A 290 4.62 -13.93 20.52
C ALA A 290 4.87 -15.32 21.14
N SER A 291 3.90 -16.24 21.03
CA SER A 291 4.06 -17.64 21.45
C SER A 291 5.12 -18.38 20.62
N CYS A 292 5.22 -18.08 19.33
CA CYS A 292 6.23 -18.68 18.45
C CYS A 292 7.65 -18.16 18.75
N LEU A 293 7.77 -16.92 19.26
CA LEU A 293 9.04 -16.33 19.68
C LEU A 293 9.47 -16.78 21.09
N GLY A 294 8.50 -17.08 21.96
CA GLY A 294 8.70 -17.51 23.35
C GLY A 294 8.74 -19.03 23.55
N ASP A 295 8.63 -19.46 24.81
CA ASP A 295 8.78 -20.86 25.25
C ASP A 295 7.42 -21.49 25.63
N HIS A 296 6.35 -21.21 24.87
CA HIS A 296 5.00 -21.69 25.20
C HIS A 296 4.71 -23.08 24.62
N ASP A 297 4.24 -23.98 25.50
CA ASP A 297 3.61 -25.24 25.12
C ASP A 297 2.30 -24.94 24.38
N TRP A 298 2.30 -25.22 23.07
CA TRP A 298 1.16 -25.06 22.15
C TRP A 298 0.03 -26.08 22.41
N GLU A 299 0.20 -26.99 23.37
CA GLU A 299 -0.66 -28.17 23.58
C GLU A 299 -2.09 -27.85 24.05
N ASP A 300 -2.32 -26.70 24.69
CA ASP A 300 -3.64 -26.33 25.26
C ASP A 300 -4.49 -25.39 24.39
N SER A 301 -3.99 -24.94 23.24
CA SER A 301 -4.71 -24.01 22.33
C SER A 301 -5.66 -24.72 21.36
N GLY A 302 -6.37 -25.73 21.84
CA GLY A 302 -7.21 -26.64 21.04
C GLY A 302 -8.45 -26.03 20.37
N ASP A 303 -8.80 -24.77 20.63
CA ASP A 303 -10.02 -24.15 20.12
C ASP A 303 -9.80 -22.66 19.73
N ILE A 304 -9.01 -22.40 18.67
CA ILE A 304 -8.88 -21.03 18.12
C ILE A 304 -9.23 -21.05 16.62
N PRO A 305 -10.40 -20.53 16.20
CA PRO A 305 -10.91 -20.70 14.83
C PRO A 305 -10.02 -20.12 13.72
N ASN A 306 -9.21 -19.08 14.02
CA ASN A 306 -8.53 -18.30 12.98
C ASN A 306 -7.01 -18.48 12.92
N PHE A 307 -6.31 -18.87 14.00
CA PHE A 307 -4.82 -18.94 14.08
C PHE A 307 -4.28 -20.25 14.70
N THR A 308 -4.83 -21.40 14.33
CA THR A 308 -4.26 -22.73 14.64
C THR A 308 -3.02 -23.01 13.81
N HIS A 309 -1.86 -23.33 14.38
CA HIS A 309 -0.59 -23.56 13.65
C HIS A 309 -0.77 -24.24 12.26
N PRO A 310 -0.18 -23.70 11.17
CA PRO A 310 -0.48 -24.14 9.79
C PRO A 310 -0.16 -25.61 9.53
N VAL A 311 0.77 -26.15 10.32
CA VAL A 311 1.10 -27.57 10.34
C VAL A 311 0.39 -28.22 11.53
N HIS A 312 -0.43 -29.24 11.26
CA HIS A 312 -1.08 -30.04 12.30
C HIS A 312 -0.03 -30.51 13.32
N PRO A 313 -0.29 -30.45 14.64
CA PRO A 313 0.69 -30.79 15.67
C PRO A 313 1.35 -32.16 15.50
N GLN A 314 0.62 -33.12 14.93
CA GLN A 314 1.13 -34.46 14.62
C GLN A 314 2.17 -34.44 13.48
N SER A 315 2.07 -33.53 12.52
CA SER A 315 3.03 -33.39 11.42
C SER A 315 4.32 -32.71 11.89
N LEU A 316 4.23 -31.73 12.81
CA LEU A 316 5.41 -31.14 13.47
C LEU A 316 6.17 -32.15 14.33
N ALA A 317 5.46 -33.08 14.97
CA ALA A 317 6.02 -34.17 15.77
C ALA A 317 7.09 -35.01 15.04
N VAL A 318 6.95 -35.11 13.73
CA VAL A 318 7.79 -35.95 12.87
C VAL A 318 9.09 -35.24 12.50
N ILE A 319 9.12 -33.90 12.53
CA ILE A 319 10.22 -33.08 12.00
C ILE A 319 11.24 -32.70 13.09
N GLY A 320 10.86 -32.71 14.37
CA GLY A 320 11.76 -32.44 15.49
C GLY A 320 11.00 -32.15 16.79
N PRO A 321 11.68 -31.71 17.86
CA PRO A 321 11.03 -31.23 19.07
C PRO A 321 10.04 -30.10 18.70
N ARG A 322 8.75 -30.33 18.99
CA ARG A 322 7.61 -29.56 18.47
C ARG A 322 7.64 -28.06 18.80
N ASN A 323 8.41 -27.64 19.80
CA ASN A 323 8.37 -26.29 20.38
C ASN A 323 9.50 -25.38 19.89
N GLU A 324 10.45 -25.89 19.10
CA GLU A 324 11.72 -25.20 18.91
C GLU A 324 11.95 -24.69 17.48
N ALA A 325 11.11 -25.04 16.50
CA ALA A 325 11.40 -24.74 15.09
C ALA A 325 11.40 -23.24 14.74
N SER A 326 10.79 -22.41 15.59
CA SER A 326 10.57 -20.98 15.33
C SER A 326 11.01 -20.07 16.47
N SER A 327 11.62 -20.65 17.52
CA SER A 327 12.11 -19.87 18.66
C SER A 327 13.26 -18.95 18.26
N LEU A 328 13.59 -17.99 19.14
CA LEU A 328 14.66 -17.01 18.92
C LEU A 328 16.02 -17.61 18.48
N TRP A 329 16.29 -18.87 18.81
CA TRP A 329 17.54 -19.57 18.50
C TRP A 329 17.44 -20.57 17.34
N ARG A 330 16.29 -20.67 16.66
CA ARG A 330 16.10 -21.53 15.47
C ARG A 330 15.32 -20.89 14.34
N HIS A 331 14.76 -19.70 14.56
CA HIS A 331 14.06 -18.96 13.52
C HIS A 331 14.96 -18.75 12.29
N PRO A 332 14.47 -19.01 11.05
CA PRO A 332 15.29 -18.93 9.84
C PRO A 332 15.92 -17.55 9.64
N ALA A 333 15.19 -16.47 9.92
CA ALA A 333 15.71 -15.11 9.86
C ALA A 333 16.83 -14.79 10.87
N LEU A 334 16.93 -15.53 11.98
CA LEU A 334 17.89 -15.28 13.05
C LEU A 334 19.14 -16.16 12.96
N HIS A 335 19.23 -17.05 11.97
CA HIS A 335 20.35 -17.98 11.85
C HIS A 335 21.72 -17.28 11.78
N LEU A 336 21.85 -16.25 10.95
CA LEU A 336 23.11 -15.50 10.80
C LEU A 336 23.44 -14.64 12.03
N PRO A 337 22.50 -13.81 12.58
CA PRO A 337 22.73 -13.12 13.85
C PRO A 337 23.14 -14.06 14.99
N LEU A 338 22.46 -15.19 15.12
CA LEU A 338 22.75 -16.20 16.13
C LEU A 338 24.15 -16.79 15.96
N GLN A 339 24.50 -17.22 14.74
CA GLN A 339 25.81 -17.78 14.46
C GLN A 339 26.93 -16.80 14.81
N ARG A 340 26.74 -15.51 14.49
CA ARG A 340 27.69 -14.46 14.80
C ARG A 340 27.82 -14.26 16.32
N PHE A 341 26.71 -14.11 17.02
CA PHE A 341 26.70 -13.98 18.49
C PHE A 341 27.39 -15.17 19.18
N CYS A 342 27.07 -16.39 18.75
CA CYS A 342 27.68 -17.62 19.25
C CYS A 342 29.19 -17.65 19.01
N SER A 343 29.66 -17.18 17.85
CA SER A 343 31.09 -17.12 17.53
C SER A 343 31.84 -16.06 18.34
N GLU A 344 31.23 -14.91 18.59
CA GLU A 344 31.82 -13.80 19.35
C GLU A 344 31.83 -14.08 20.87
N SER A 345 30.85 -14.85 21.36
CA SER A 345 30.68 -15.17 22.79
C SER A 345 31.25 -16.54 23.19
N GLU A 346 31.72 -17.34 22.23
CA GLU A 346 32.14 -18.75 22.44
C GLU A 346 31.03 -19.65 23.04
N VAL A 347 29.77 -19.41 22.66
CA VAL A 347 28.58 -20.09 23.20
C VAL A 347 27.93 -20.94 22.11
N THR A 348 27.40 -22.12 22.46
CA THR A 348 26.60 -22.92 21.52
C THR A 348 25.11 -22.52 21.56
N PRO A 349 24.34 -22.64 20.47
CA PRO A 349 22.92 -22.32 20.46
C PRO A 349 22.10 -23.02 21.56
N ASP A 350 22.45 -24.26 21.90
CA ASP A 350 21.77 -25.03 22.96
C ASP A 350 21.99 -24.46 24.38
N MET A 351 23.06 -23.68 24.59
CA MET A 351 23.30 -23.01 25.87
C MET A 351 22.33 -21.85 26.09
N LEU A 352 21.89 -21.16 25.03
CA LEU A 352 20.89 -20.09 25.13
C LEU A 352 19.54 -20.59 25.67
N LYS A 353 19.21 -21.87 25.43
CA LYS A 353 18.00 -22.50 25.99
C LYS A 353 18.09 -22.69 27.50
N ARG A 354 19.29 -22.96 28.03
CA ARG A 354 19.49 -23.36 29.44
C ARG A 354 19.86 -22.20 30.35
N ASP A 355 20.41 -21.14 29.78
CA ASP A 355 20.98 -20.01 30.51
C ASP A 355 20.22 -18.72 30.16
N GLN A 356 19.41 -18.27 31.11
CA GLN A 356 18.62 -17.04 30.97
C GLN A 356 19.50 -15.79 30.85
N ASP A 357 20.68 -15.76 31.46
CA ASP A 357 21.58 -14.60 31.37
C ASP A 357 22.19 -14.50 29.97
N LEU A 358 22.53 -15.65 29.37
CA LEU A 358 22.98 -15.69 27.96
C LEU A 358 21.86 -15.31 27.00
N LEU A 359 20.61 -15.73 27.25
CA LEU A 359 19.46 -15.32 26.46
C LEU A 359 19.24 -13.80 26.54
N HIS A 360 19.37 -13.20 27.72
CA HIS A 360 19.28 -11.74 27.88
C HIS A 360 20.37 -11.01 27.10
N LYS A 361 21.62 -11.48 27.16
CA LYS A 361 22.73 -10.93 26.36
C LYS A 361 22.49 -11.05 24.86
N TYR A 362 21.91 -12.17 24.40
CA TYR A 362 21.54 -12.35 23.01
C TYR A 362 20.40 -11.41 22.59
N LEU A 363 19.39 -11.21 23.44
CA LEU A 363 18.33 -10.23 23.20
C LEU A 363 18.86 -8.79 23.17
N GLU A 364 19.84 -8.45 24.00
CA GLU A 364 20.53 -7.16 23.93
C GLU A 364 21.29 -7.00 22.61
N TYR A 365 22.02 -8.04 22.18
CA TYR A 365 22.69 -8.07 20.88
C TYR A 365 21.70 -7.87 19.71
N LEU A 366 20.55 -8.55 19.74
CA LEU A 366 19.51 -8.42 18.74
C LEU A 366 18.82 -7.05 18.77
N SER A 367 18.83 -6.34 19.90
CA SER A 367 18.12 -5.06 20.04
C SER A 367 18.65 -3.99 19.09
N ASP A 368 19.92 -4.08 18.68
CA ASP A 368 20.53 -3.19 17.69
C ASP A 368 20.15 -3.55 16.25
N LEU A 369 19.80 -4.82 16.00
CA LEU A 369 19.54 -5.35 14.66
C LEU A 369 18.04 -5.38 14.31
N CYS A 370 17.21 -5.79 15.27
CA CYS A 370 15.77 -5.98 15.14
C CYS A 370 15.07 -5.57 16.45
N PRO A 371 14.98 -4.26 16.73
CA PRO A 371 14.48 -3.74 17.99
C PRO A 371 13.00 -4.11 18.24
N SER A 372 12.19 -4.13 17.19
CA SER A 372 10.75 -4.41 17.30
C SER A 372 10.51 -5.89 17.61
N LEU A 373 11.29 -6.80 17.01
CA LEU A 373 11.27 -8.21 17.39
C LEU A 373 11.63 -8.40 18.86
N VAL A 374 12.70 -7.76 19.33
CA VAL A 374 13.15 -7.88 20.72
C VAL A 374 12.12 -7.32 21.69
N GLN A 375 11.50 -6.19 21.35
CA GLN A 375 10.43 -5.61 22.16
C GLN A 375 9.23 -6.54 22.28
N LEU A 376 8.82 -7.18 21.18
CA LEU A 376 7.72 -8.16 21.19
C LEU A 376 8.07 -9.44 21.97
N ALA A 377 9.31 -9.93 21.81
CA ALA A 377 9.82 -11.09 22.54
C ALA A 377 9.92 -10.83 24.05
N ARG A 378 10.40 -9.66 24.48
CA ARG A 378 10.44 -9.30 25.92
C ARG A 378 9.06 -9.25 26.55
N ASN A 379 8.06 -8.78 25.81
CA ASN A 379 6.68 -8.72 26.27
C ASN A 379 6.02 -10.10 26.41
N SER A 380 6.58 -11.14 25.78
CA SER A 380 6.08 -12.53 25.88
C SER A 380 6.88 -13.40 26.83
N VAL A 381 8.20 -13.19 26.92
CA VAL A 381 9.10 -13.99 27.78
C VAL A 381 9.00 -13.61 29.27
N LEU A 382 8.45 -12.44 29.60
CA LEU A 382 8.35 -11.93 30.98
C LEU A 382 7.01 -12.21 31.68
N HIS A 383 6.20 -13.15 31.19
CA HIS A 383 4.95 -13.57 31.83
C HIS A 383 4.96 -15.02 32.29
#